data_AF-A0A8J4YY42-F1
#
_entry.id   AF-A0A8J4YY42-F1
#
_cell.length_a   1.000
_cell.length_b   1.000
_cell.length_c   1.000
_cell.angle_alpha   90.00
_cell.angle_beta   90.00
_cell.angle_gamma   90.00
#
_symmetry.space_group_name_H-M   'P 1'
#
loop_
_entity.id
_entity.type
_entity.pdbx_description
1 polymer ?
#
loop_
_entity_poly.entity_id
_entity_poly.type
_entity_poly.pdbx_seq_one_letter_code
_entity_poly.pdbx_strand_id
1 'polypeptide(L)'
;MLAAYVDLKKAFDSVHHPRVDGWFLMDSPWPTFFFCISYVLLVKVIGPRYMKNRPPFDLRRLLVYYNASQVIFSTWLFYEIGMGGWFTHYSFRCQPVDYSDNPSAIRVSGLHLLCICLTYFHMEGQQLR
;
A
#
# COMPACT_ATOMS: atom_id res chain seq x y z
N MET A 1 -12.70 -25.87 0.08
CA MET A 1 -11.45 -25.11 0.26
C MET A 1 -10.70 -24.95 -1.07
N LEU A 2 -10.34 -26.03 -1.77
CA LEU A 2 -9.68 -25.94 -3.08
C LEU A 2 -10.54 -25.33 -4.21
N ALA A 3 -11.84 -25.63 -4.25
CA ALA A 3 -12.74 -25.02 -5.25
C ALA A 3 -12.80 -23.48 -5.10
N ALA A 4 -13.02 -22.98 -3.88
CA ALA A 4 -13.01 -21.55 -3.57
C ALA A 4 -11.64 -20.88 -3.84
N TYR A 5 -10.53 -21.59 -3.62
CA TYR A 5 -9.19 -21.11 -3.98
C TYR A 5 -9.03 -20.96 -5.50
N VAL A 6 -9.47 -21.96 -6.26
CA VAL A 6 -9.40 -21.95 -7.73
C VAL A 6 -10.30 -20.84 -8.29
N ASP A 7 -11.48 -20.63 -7.72
CA ASP A 7 -12.39 -19.57 -8.14
C ASP A 7 -11.82 -18.18 -7.84
N LEU A 8 -11.24 -17.99 -6.65
CA LEU A 8 -10.58 -16.73 -6.28
C LEU A 8 -9.38 -16.44 -7.17
N LYS A 9 -8.56 -17.45 -7.47
CA LYS A 9 -7.40 -17.30 -8.34
C LYS A 9 -7.82 -16.93 -9.77
N LYS A 10 -8.85 -17.58 -10.31
CA LYS A 10 -9.43 -17.23 -11.62
C LYS A 10 -10.01 -15.81 -11.65
N ALA A 11 -10.69 -15.39 -10.59
CA ALA A 11 -11.25 -14.04 -10.50
C ALA A 11 -10.17 -12.96 -10.35
N PHE A 12 -9.05 -13.27 -9.71
CA PHE A 12 -7.90 -12.37 -9.63
C PHE A 12 -7.18 -12.30 -10.98
N ASP A 13 -6.87 -13.45 -11.57
CA ASP A 13 -6.13 -13.55 -12.83
C ASP A 13 -6.90 -12.92 -14.01
N SER A 14 -8.24 -12.81 -13.94
CA SER A 14 -9.04 -12.14 -14.97
C SER A 14 -8.90 -10.61 -14.98
N VAL A 15 -8.49 -10.01 -13.87
CA VAL A 15 -8.28 -8.56 -13.72
C VAL A 15 -6.79 -8.22 -13.61
N HIS A 16 -5.95 -9.22 -13.41
CA HIS A 16 -4.51 -9.09 -13.24
C HIS A 16 -3.81 -8.64 -14.52
N HIS A 17 -2.88 -7.69 -14.40
CA HIS A 17 -2.11 -7.18 -15.53
C HIS A 17 -0.66 -7.70 -15.46
N PRO A 18 -0.13 -8.36 -16.52
CA PRO A 18 1.16 -9.04 -16.48
C PRO A 18 2.37 -8.12 -16.17
N ARG A 19 2.21 -6.80 -16.36
CA ARG A 19 3.25 -5.80 -16.04
C ARG A 19 3.62 -5.77 -14.55
N VAL A 20 2.67 -6.06 -13.67
CA VAL A 20 2.89 -5.98 -12.22
C VAL A 20 3.31 -7.31 -11.61
N ASP A 21 3.53 -8.33 -12.44
CA ASP A 21 3.99 -9.65 -12.02
C ASP A 21 5.33 -9.53 -11.29
N GLY A 22 5.44 -10.19 -10.14
CA GLY A 22 6.63 -10.13 -9.29
C GLY A 22 6.83 -8.81 -8.54
N TRP A 23 5.92 -7.83 -8.66
CA TRP A 23 5.95 -6.64 -7.81
C TRP A 23 5.56 -7.00 -6.38
N PHE A 24 6.13 -6.26 -5.43
CA PHE A 24 5.89 -6.48 -4.01
C PHE A 24 4.38 -6.43 -3.69
N LEU A 25 3.84 -7.51 -3.09
CA LEU A 25 2.42 -7.70 -2.74
C LEU A 25 1.41 -7.78 -3.92
N MET A 26 1.86 -7.80 -5.18
CA MET A 26 0.98 -7.83 -6.36
C MET A 26 0.88 -9.21 -7.01
N ASP A 27 1.80 -10.13 -6.74
CA ASP A 27 1.84 -11.47 -7.35
C ASP A 27 0.65 -12.37 -6.94
N SER A 28 0.12 -12.15 -5.72
CA SER A 28 -0.98 -12.95 -5.18
C SER A 28 -1.73 -12.19 -4.08
N PRO A 29 -3.04 -12.42 -3.92
CA PRO A 29 -3.82 -11.83 -2.82
C PRO A 29 -3.45 -12.40 -1.44
N TRP A 30 -2.82 -13.58 -1.40
CA TRP A 30 -2.49 -14.29 -0.16
C TRP A 30 -1.46 -13.57 0.72
N PRO A 31 -0.29 -13.12 0.20
CA PRO A 31 0.67 -12.32 0.96
C PRO A 31 0.01 -11.16 1.71
N THR A 32 -0.78 -10.34 1.01
CA THR A 32 -1.49 -9.20 1.59
C THR A 32 -2.46 -9.62 2.69
N PHE A 33 -3.22 -10.70 2.47
CA PHE A 33 -4.14 -11.22 3.48
C PHE A 33 -3.43 -11.69 4.75
N PHE A 34 -2.30 -12.41 4.60
CA PHE A 34 -1.49 -12.84 5.73
C PHE A 34 -0.87 -11.66 6.49
N PHE A 35 -0.39 -10.62 5.79
CA PHE A 35 0.09 -9.39 6.44
C PHE A 35 -1.02 -8.72 7.26
N CYS A 36 -2.22 -8.57 6.71
CA CYS A 36 -3.35 -7.98 7.44
C CYS A 36 -3.75 -8.80 8.68
N ILE A 37 -3.87 -10.13 8.56
CA ILE A 37 -4.22 -11.00 9.69
C ILE A 37 -3.13 -10.97 10.77
N SER A 38 -1.87 -11.14 10.36
CA SER A 38 -0.75 -11.13 11.31
C SER A 38 -0.67 -9.80 12.05
N TYR A 39 -0.87 -8.67 11.37
CA TYR A 39 -0.96 -7.35 12.00
C TYR A 39 -2.06 -7.29 13.06
N VAL A 40 -3.29 -7.73 12.75
CA VAL A 40 -4.41 -7.71 13.69
C VAL A 40 -4.13 -8.61 14.91
N LEU A 41 -3.56 -9.80 14.71
CA LEU A 41 -3.20 -10.71 15.80
C LEU A 41 -2.09 -10.12 16.69
N LEU A 42 -1.06 -9.54 16.08
CA LEU A 42 0.04 -8.89 16.79
C LEU A 42 -0.47 -7.72 17.64
N VAL A 43 -1.29 -6.85 17.07
CA VAL A 43 -1.75 -5.63 17.75
C VAL A 43 -2.87 -5.88 18.75
N LYS A 44 -3.85 -6.74 18.44
CA LYS A 44 -5.01 -6.94 19.34
C LYS A 44 -4.80 -7.99 20.41
N VAL A 45 -3.95 -8.99 20.16
CA VAL A 45 -3.79 -10.12 21.07
C VAL A 45 -2.42 -10.10 21.73
N ILE A 46 -1.35 -10.07 20.94
CA ILE A 46 0.02 -10.24 21.44
C ILE A 46 0.51 -8.97 22.16
N GLY A 47 0.30 -7.79 21.55
CA GLY A 47 0.72 -6.49 22.08
C GLY A 47 0.17 -6.21 23.48
N PRO A 48 -1.17 -6.26 23.70
CA PRO A 48 -1.76 -6.01 25.01
C PRO A 48 -1.33 -7.05 26.06
N ARG A 49 -1.17 -8.30 25.66
CA ARG A 49 -0.71 -9.37 26.56
C ARG A 49 0.74 -9.16 26.99
N TYR A 50 1.59 -8.64 26.10
CA TYR A 50 2.98 -8.30 26.40
C TYR A 50 3.11 -7.03 27.25
N MET A 51 2.25 -6.02 27.01
CA MET A 51 2.26 -4.75 27.73
C MET A 51 1.58 -4.78 29.11
N LYS A 52 0.86 -5.86 29.47
CA LYS A 52 0.09 -5.95 30.72
C LYS A 52 0.87 -5.60 32.00
N ASN A 53 2.17 -5.92 32.04
CA ASN A 53 3.01 -5.70 33.23
C ASN A 53 4.13 -4.68 32.99
N ARG A 54 4.02 -3.82 31.96
CA ARG A 54 5.06 -2.85 31.61
C ARG A 54 4.48 -1.44 31.43
N PRO A 55 5.22 -0.39 31.83
CA PRO A 55 4.82 0.99 31.54
C PRO A 55 4.86 1.25 30.03
N PRO A 56 4.02 2.18 29.52
CA PRO A 56 4.02 2.55 28.12
C PRO A 56 5.35 3.19 27.70
N PHE A 57 5.79 2.89 26.48
CA PHE A 57 7.01 3.48 25.92
C PHE A 57 6.78 4.93 25.50
N ASP A 58 7.73 5.84 25.78
CA ASP A 58 7.71 7.19 25.22
C ASP A 58 8.25 7.18 23.79
N LEU A 59 7.34 7.06 22.83
CA LEU A 59 7.62 7.07 21.40
C LEU A 59 7.35 8.44 20.77
N ARG A 60 7.12 9.49 21.57
CA ARG A 60 6.65 10.79 21.06
C ARG A 60 7.58 11.40 20.01
N ARG A 61 8.90 11.36 20.24
CA ARG A 61 9.89 11.87 19.28
C ARG A 61 9.89 11.05 17.98
N LEU A 62 9.81 9.72 18.10
CA LEU A 62 9.78 8.83 16.95
C LEU A 62 8.51 9.08 16.12
N LEU A 63 7.35 9.26 16.77
CA LEU A 63 6.11 9.63 16.08
C LEU A 63 6.21 10.96 15.33
N VAL A 64 6.89 11.96 15.88
CA VAL A 64 7.06 13.26 15.21
C VAL A 64 7.86 13.09 13.92
N TYR A 65 9.01 12.40 13.96
CA TYR A 65 9.81 12.13 12.76
C TYR A 65 9.05 11.28 11.73
N TYR A 66 8.33 10.28 12.22
CA TYR A 66 7.52 9.41 11.40
C TYR A 66 6.44 10.19 10.63
N ASN A 67 5.63 10.99 11.32
CA ASN A 67 4.61 11.82 10.67
C ASN A 67 5.23 12.85 9.71
N ALA A 68 6.38 13.44 10.05
CA ALA A 68 7.08 14.37 9.16
C ALA A 68 7.54 13.68 7.86
N SER A 69 8.14 12.48 7.97
CA SER A 69 8.54 11.69 6.80
C SER A 69 7.35 11.30 5.92
N GLN A 70 6.20 10.99 6.52
CA GLN A 70 4.97 10.70 5.79
C GLN A 70 4.47 11.90 4.99
N VAL A 71 4.47 13.10 5.59
CA VAL A 71 4.05 14.32 4.88
C VAL A 71 4.99 14.61 3.70
N ILE A 72 6.31 14.50 3.90
CA ILE A 72 7.31 14.70 2.85
C ILE A 72 7.08 13.71 1.70
N PHE A 73 6.95 12.41 2.02
CA PHE A 73 6.77 11.37 1.00
C PHE A 73 5.43 11.49 0.27
N SER A 74 4.35 11.82 0.98
CA SER A 74 3.02 12.06 0.38
C SER A 74 3.04 13.25 -0.57
N THR A 75 3.73 14.33 -0.18
CA THR A 75 3.88 15.54 -1.01
C THR A 75 4.67 15.25 -2.27
N TRP A 76 5.75 14.48 -2.15
CA TRP A 76 6.54 14.03 -3.30
C TRP A 76 5.74 13.16 -4.26
N LEU A 77 4.98 12.18 -3.75
CA LEU A 77 4.10 11.35 -4.58
C LEU A 77 3.02 12.16 -5.28
N PHE A 78 2.41 13.13 -4.59
CA PHE A 78 1.41 14.02 -5.19
C PHE A 78 1.99 14.82 -6.36
N TYR A 79 3.20 15.36 -6.19
CA TYR A 79 3.90 16.08 -7.26
C TYR A 79 4.19 15.17 -8.46
N GLU A 80 4.73 13.98 -8.21
CA GLU A 80 5.09 13.00 -9.24
C GLU A 80 3.87 12.50 -10.03
N ILE A 81 2.76 12.19 -9.36
CA ILE A 81 1.51 11.73 -10.00
C ILE A 81 0.84 12.88 -10.76
N GLY A 82 0.86 14.08 -10.18
CA GLY A 82 0.33 15.28 -10.84
C GLY A 82 1.08 15.59 -12.13
N MET A 83 2.40 15.76 -12.05
CA MET A 83 3.24 16.04 -13.22
C MET A 83 3.27 14.88 -14.22
N GLY A 84 3.21 13.63 -13.73
CA GLY A 84 3.22 12.42 -14.53
C GLY A 84 1.94 12.18 -15.35
N GLY A 85 0.87 12.94 -15.13
CA GLY A 85 -0.38 12.80 -15.87
C GLY A 85 -1.27 14.04 -15.81
N TRP A 86 -1.94 14.25 -14.67
CA TRP A 86 -3.06 15.21 -14.53
C TRP A 86 -2.71 16.68 -14.79
N PHE A 87 -1.46 17.09 -14.58
CA PHE A 87 -1.00 18.46 -14.85
C PHE A 87 -0.37 18.64 -16.23
N THR A 88 -0.21 17.56 -17.01
CA THR A 88 0.45 17.62 -18.31
C THR A 88 -0.47 17.21 -19.44
N HIS A 89 -0.92 15.95 -19.46
CA HIS A 89 -1.59 15.35 -20.61
C HIS A 89 -2.87 14.57 -20.28
N TYR A 90 -3.18 14.35 -18.99
CA TYR A 90 -4.45 13.76 -18.58
C TYR A 90 -5.49 14.84 -18.33
N SER A 91 -6.71 14.58 -18.77
CA SER A 91 -7.87 15.42 -18.47
C SER A 91 -8.37 15.12 -17.06
N PHE A 92 -8.90 16.13 -16.35
CA PHE A 92 -9.63 15.96 -15.08
C PHE A 92 -10.99 15.21 -15.21
N ARG A 93 -11.18 14.47 -16.30
CA ARG A 93 -12.39 13.69 -16.63
C ARG A 93 -12.05 12.20 -16.67
N CYS A 94 -13.01 11.35 -17.05
CA CYS A 94 -12.74 9.93 -17.29
C CYS A 94 -11.63 9.76 -18.33
N GLN A 95 -10.45 9.35 -17.86
CA GLN A 95 -9.30 8.97 -18.67
C GLN A 95 -9.12 7.45 -18.57
N PRO A 96 -9.10 6.72 -19.70
CA PRO A 96 -8.86 5.29 -19.67
C PRO A 96 -7.41 5.00 -19.23
N VAL A 97 -7.22 3.85 -18.59
CA VAL A 97 -5.88 3.39 -18.18
C VAL A 97 -5.08 3.02 -19.44
N ASP A 98 -3.87 3.56 -19.57
CA ASP A 98 -2.93 3.15 -20.61
C ASP A 98 -2.21 1.86 -20.21
N TYR A 99 -2.61 0.76 -20.84
CA TYR A 99 -2.01 -0.56 -20.65
C TYR A 99 -0.75 -0.77 -21.49
N SER A 100 -0.25 0.22 -22.24
CA SER A 100 1.00 0.12 -23.00
C SER A 100 2.25 0.22 -22.12
N ASP A 101 3.35 -0.44 -22.50
CA ASP A 101 4.64 -0.44 -21.78
C ASP A 101 5.45 0.85 -21.98
N ASN A 102 4.75 1.97 -22.17
CA ASN A 102 5.33 3.30 -22.26
C ASN A 102 6.04 3.65 -20.93
N PRO A 103 7.20 4.32 -20.97
CA PRO A 103 7.95 4.67 -19.76
C PRO A 103 7.13 5.52 -18.78
N SER A 104 6.24 6.38 -19.29
CA SER A 104 5.30 7.16 -18.48
C SER A 104 4.27 6.28 -17.77
N ALA A 105 3.68 5.31 -18.47
CA ALA A 105 2.69 4.40 -17.90
C ALA A 105 3.30 3.51 -16.83
N ILE A 106 4.50 2.97 -17.06
CA ILE A 106 5.25 2.17 -16.06
C ILE A 106 5.59 3.01 -14.83
N ARG A 107 6.05 4.25 -15.01
CA ARG A 107 6.32 5.18 -13.89
C ARG A 107 5.07 5.44 -13.07
N VAL A 108 3.94 5.72 -13.71
CA VAL A 108 2.66 5.95 -13.01
C VAL A 108 2.23 4.69 -12.26
N SER A 109 2.34 3.50 -12.84
CA SER A 109 2.07 2.23 -12.14
C SER A 109 2.96 2.03 -10.91
N GLY A 110 4.27 2.32 -11.03
CA GLY A 110 5.21 2.25 -9.91
C GLY A 110 4.89 3.25 -8.80
N LEU A 111 4.50 4.48 -9.15
CA LEU A 111 4.04 5.50 -8.20
C LEU A 111 2.76 5.05 -7.46
N HIS A 112 1.84 4.36 -8.15
CA HIS A 112 0.66 3.79 -7.51
C HIS A 112 1.03 2.69 -6.50
N LEU A 113 2.01 1.83 -6.81
CA LEU A 113 2.50 0.85 -5.84
C LEU A 113 3.09 1.55 -4.59
N LEU A 114 3.85 2.64 -4.78
CA LEU A 114 4.38 3.42 -3.66
C LEU A 114 3.27 4.09 -2.83
N CYS A 115 2.18 4.54 -3.45
CA CYS A 115 0.99 5.03 -2.73
C CYS A 115 0.34 3.92 -1.88
N ILE A 116 0.25 2.71 -2.42
CA ILE A 116 -0.25 1.55 -1.68
C ILE A 116 0.65 1.29 -0.45
N CYS A 117 1.97 1.25 -0.64
CA CYS A 117 2.93 1.10 0.46
C CYS A 117 2.80 2.21 1.52
N LEU A 118 2.68 3.47 1.10
CA LEU A 118 2.46 4.59 2.01
C LEU A 118 1.17 4.43 2.83
N THR A 119 0.11 3.90 2.22
CA THR A 119 -1.15 3.63 2.92
C THR A 119 -0.95 2.56 3.99
N TYR A 120 -0.20 1.49 3.70
CA TYR A 120 0.16 0.49 4.71
C TYR A 120 0.93 1.11 5.86
N PHE A 121 1.97 1.91 5.57
CA PHE A 121 2.68 2.63 6.62
C PHE A 121 1.70 3.51 7.42
N HIS A 122 0.87 4.31 6.76
CA HIS A 122 -0.11 5.16 7.44
C HIS A 122 -1.02 4.40 8.40
N MET A 123 -1.48 3.21 8.03
CA MET A 123 -2.27 2.35 8.91
C MET A 123 -1.51 1.94 10.17
N GLU A 124 -0.19 1.70 10.08
CA GLU A 124 0.67 1.46 11.24
C GLU A 124 0.88 2.73 12.09
N GLY A 125 1.01 3.88 11.42
CA GLY A 125 1.23 5.19 12.05
C GLY A 125 0.07 5.68 12.90
N GLN A 126 -1.18 5.42 12.48
CA GLN A 126 -2.37 5.77 13.26
C GLN A 126 -2.50 4.92 14.54
N GLN A 127 -1.93 3.72 14.56
CA GLN A 127 -2.01 2.81 15.71
C GLN A 127 -1.04 3.17 16.85
N LEU A 128 0.04 3.91 16.55
CA LEU A 128 1.02 4.37 17.53
C LEU A 128 0.59 5.64 18.28
N ARG A 129 -0.52 6.27 17.87
CA ARG A 129 -1.03 7.53 18.40
C ARG A 129 -2.18 7.30 19.37
#